data_AF-A0A2S2PMP0-F1
#
_entry.id   AF-A0A2S2PMP0-F1
#
_cell.length_a   1.000
_cell.length_b   1.000
_cell.length_c   1.000
_cell.angle_alpha   90.00
_cell.angle_beta   90.00
_cell.angle_gamma   90.00
#
_symmetry.space_group_name_H-M   'P 1'
#
loop_
_entity.id
_entity.type
_entity.pdbx_description
1 polymer ?
#
loop_
_entity_poly.entity_id
_entity_poly.type
_entity_poly.pdbx_seq_one_letter_code
_entity_poly.pdbx_strand_id
1 'polypeptide(L)'
;TDEVFMNAQEAVGAHRDTQALTNLYWMTKLGAISISNPAICPNVYCMRKYKGINRKNVLKRHFMYECGVPKQFQCFECRKEFSQNLFSLKKHMIIVHRRLP
;
A
#
# COMPACT_ATOMS: atom_id res chain seq x y z
N THR A 1 32.42 13.86 18.81
CA THR A 1 32.17 12.41 18.67
C THR A 1 31.12 12.26 17.60
N ASP A 2 31.64 12.17 16.39
CA ASP A 2 30.94 12.34 15.12
C ASP A 2 31.00 10.99 14.40
N GLU A 3 30.19 10.04 14.85
CA GLU A 3 30.14 8.70 14.27
C GLU A 3 28.73 8.14 14.48
N VAL A 4 27.94 8.10 13.40
CA VAL A 4 26.94 7.09 12.97
C VAL A 4 25.91 7.80 12.09
N PHE A 5 26.33 8.22 10.90
CA PHE A 5 25.40 8.30 9.76
C PHE A 5 25.84 7.22 8.77
N MET A 6 25.37 6.01 9.03
CA MET A 6 25.51 4.89 8.10
C MET A 6 24.68 5.19 6.86
N ASN A 7 25.37 5.35 5.73
CA ASN A 7 24.79 5.30 4.39
C ASN A 7 24.04 3.96 4.22
N ALA A 8 22.71 4.02 4.13
CA ALA A 8 21.87 2.91 3.73
C ALA A 8 20.82 3.42 2.73
N GLN A 9 21.27 3.80 1.53
CA GLN A 9 20.39 4.18 0.42
C GLN A 9 20.76 3.51 -0.91
N GLU A 10 21.40 2.32 -0.88
CA GLU A 10 21.78 1.60 -2.11
C GLU A 10 21.15 0.20 -2.22
N ALA A 11 19.85 0.07 -1.90
CA ALA A 11 19.12 -1.18 -2.12
C ALA A 11 17.65 -0.99 -2.55
N VAL A 12 17.29 0.15 -3.15
CA VAL A 12 15.89 0.44 -3.55
C VAL A 12 15.59 0.06 -5.01
N GLY A 13 16.57 -0.48 -5.74
CA GLY A 13 16.46 -0.72 -7.19
C GLY A 13 15.73 -1.99 -7.60
N ALA A 14 15.86 -3.10 -6.86
CA ALA A 14 15.41 -4.43 -7.31
C ALA A 14 13.96 -4.80 -6.92
N HIS A 15 13.29 -4.00 -6.10
CA HIS A 15 11.92 -4.30 -5.64
C HIS A 15 10.83 -3.75 -6.59
N ARG A 16 11.19 -2.93 -7.59
CA ARG A 16 10.23 -2.36 -8.55
C ARG A 16 9.79 -3.37 -9.63
N ASP A 17 10.64 -4.30 -10.02
CA ASP A 17 10.41 -5.15 -11.20
C ASP A 17 9.37 -6.25 -10.99
N THR A 18 9.29 -6.84 -9.78
CA THR A 18 8.26 -7.85 -9.45
C THR A 18 6.86 -7.23 -9.32
N GLN A 19 6.78 -5.94 -8.95
CA GLN A 19 5.50 -5.23 -8.78
C GLN A 19 4.82 -4.98 -10.13
N ALA A 20 5.58 -4.64 -11.18
CA ALA A 20 5.03 -4.40 -12.51
C ALA A 20 4.32 -5.64 -13.10
N LEU A 21 4.92 -6.82 -12.93
CA LEU A 21 4.36 -8.08 -13.42
C LEU A 21 3.08 -8.47 -12.65
N THR A 22 3.08 -8.28 -11.33
CA THR A 22 1.92 -8.59 -10.47
C THR A 22 0.75 -7.65 -10.76
N ASN A 23 1.03 -6.36 -11.00
CA ASN A 23 0.02 -5.37 -11.35
C ASN A 23 -0.61 -5.67 -12.72
N LEU A 24 0.21 -6.07 -13.70
CA LEU A 24 -0.27 -6.46 -15.03
C LEU A 24 -1.18 -7.69 -14.97
N TYR A 25 -0.81 -8.71 -14.18
CA TYR A 25 -1.65 -9.90 -13.99
C TYR A 25 -3.05 -9.56 -13.48
N TRP A 26 -3.16 -8.77 -12.41
CA TRP A 26 -4.47 -8.38 -11.86
C TRP A 26 -5.27 -7.46 -12.79
N MET A 27 -4.60 -6.64 -13.60
CA MET A 27 -5.26 -5.85 -14.64
C MET A 27 -5.99 -6.72 -15.66
N THR A 28 -5.44 -7.87 -16.05
CA THR A 28 -6.13 -8.80 -16.97
C THR A 28 -7.40 -9.41 -16.37
N LYS A 29 -7.44 -9.58 -15.04
CA LYS A 29 -8.57 -10.18 -14.31
C LYS A 29 -9.60 -9.14 -13.81
N LEU A 30 -9.33 -7.85 -13.99
CA LEU A 30 -10.16 -6.74 -13.50
C LEU A 30 -11.63 -6.87 -13.91
N GLY A 31 -11.88 -7.26 -15.16
CA GLY A 31 -13.24 -7.45 -15.70
C GLY A 31 -14.03 -8.44 -14.86
N ALA A 32 -13.52 -9.66 -14.69
CA ALA A 32 -14.15 -10.72 -13.91
C ALA A 32 -14.38 -10.34 -12.44
N ILE A 33 -13.40 -9.70 -11.81
CA ILE A 33 -13.49 -9.30 -10.40
C ILE A 33 -14.55 -8.21 -10.20
N SER A 34 -14.63 -7.27 -11.14
CA SER A 34 -15.57 -6.14 -11.08
C SER A 34 -17.04 -6.54 -11.30
N ILE A 35 -17.33 -7.78 -11.75
CA ILE A 35 -18.71 -8.27 -11.88
C ILE A 35 -19.38 -8.32 -10.51
N SER A 36 -18.68 -8.83 -9.50
CA SER A 36 -19.18 -8.93 -8.12
C SER A 36 -19.40 -7.56 -7.47
N ASN A 37 -20.44 -7.44 -6.64
CA ASN A 37 -20.71 -6.27 -5.81
C ASN A 37 -20.98 -6.71 -4.36
N PRO A 38 -20.04 -6.49 -3.41
CA PRO A 38 -18.77 -5.79 -3.57
C PRO A 38 -17.74 -6.56 -4.43
N ALA A 39 -16.99 -5.84 -5.26
CA ALA A 39 -15.80 -6.37 -5.89
C ALA A 39 -14.68 -6.46 -4.86
N ILE A 40 -14.05 -7.63 -4.72
CA ILE A 40 -13.04 -7.89 -3.70
C ILE A 40 -11.67 -8.04 -4.36
N CYS A 41 -10.67 -7.35 -3.83
CA CYS A 41 -9.29 -7.55 -4.26
C CYS A 41 -8.86 -9.01 -3.98
N PRO A 42 -8.41 -9.78 -5.00
CA PRO A 42 -8.03 -11.18 -4.86
C PRO A 42 -6.68 -11.38 -4.18
N ASN A 43 -5.91 -10.30 -3.95
CA ASN A 43 -4.70 -10.37 -3.14
C ASN A 43 -5.10 -10.63 -1.68
N VAL A 44 -4.71 -11.81 -1.16
CA VAL A 44 -4.99 -12.28 0.20
C VAL A 44 -4.44 -11.34 1.28
N TYR A 45 -3.38 -10.58 0.99
CA TYR A 45 -2.80 -9.58 1.89
C TYR A 45 -3.50 -8.22 1.81
N CYS A 46 -4.44 -8.02 0.87
CA CYS A 46 -5.17 -6.78 0.68
C CYS A 46 -6.65 -6.88 1.08
N MET A 47 -7.39 -7.82 0.49
CA MET A 47 -8.80 -8.13 0.79
C MET A 47 -9.77 -6.92 0.80
N ARG A 48 -9.38 -5.78 0.20
CA ARG A 48 -10.23 -4.57 0.15
C ARG A 48 -11.47 -4.81 -0.71
N LYS A 49 -12.59 -4.23 -0.28
CA LYS A 49 -13.91 -4.36 -0.91
C LYS A 49 -14.33 -3.04 -1.55
N TYR A 50 -14.84 -3.10 -2.77
CA TYR A 50 -15.24 -1.95 -3.57
C TYR A 50 -16.69 -2.10 -4.02
N LYS A 51 -17.55 -1.15 -3.66
CA LYS A 51 -18.99 -1.16 -3.96
C LYS A 51 -19.37 -0.08 -4.97
N GLY A 52 -20.51 -0.25 -5.62
CA GLY A 52 -21.11 0.76 -6.50
C GLY A 52 -20.71 0.67 -7.97
N ILE A 53 -21.15 1.65 -8.75
CA ILE A 53 -20.98 1.69 -10.21
C ILE A 53 -19.52 1.91 -10.64
N ASN A 54 -18.76 2.68 -9.84
CA ASN A 54 -17.36 2.99 -10.13
C ASN A 54 -16.36 1.93 -9.65
N ARG A 55 -16.83 0.79 -9.10
CA ARG A 55 -15.95 -0.21 -8.48
C ARG A 55 -14.85 -0.72 -9.41
N LYS A 56 -15.13 -0.87 -10.71
CA LYS A 56 -14.14 -1.27 -11.72
C LYS A 56 -13.00 -0.25 -11.82
N ASN A 57 -13.31 1.03 -11.89
CA ASN A 57 -12.32 2.10 -12.02
C ASN A 57 -11.50 2.24 -10.73
N VAL A 58 -12.16 2.14 -9.58
CA VAL A 58 -11.47 2.18 -8.28
C VAL A 58 -10.54 0.97 -8.12
N LEU A 59 -11.00 -0.23 -8.52
CA LEU A 59 -10.19 -1.44 -8.46
C LEU A 59 -9.00 -1.42 -9.45
N LYS A 60 -9.18 -0.80 -10.63
CA LYS A 60 -8.07 -0.56 -11.57
C LYS A 60 -6.97 0.30 -10.94
N ARG A 61 -7.35 1.44 -10.36
CA ARG A 61 -6.41 2.33 -9.65
C ARG A 61 -5.75 1.60 -8.50
N HIS A 62 -6.54 0.82 -7.75
CA HIS A 62 -6.04 0.01 -6.67
C HIS A 62 -4.94 -0.96 -7.13
N PHE A 63 -5.17 -1.75 -8.18
CA PHE A 63 -4.15 -2.67 -8.71
C PHE A 63 -2.90 -1.96 -9.22
N MET A 64 -3.05 -0.75 -9.79
CA MET A 64 -1.92 -0.05 -10.39
C MET A 64 -1.02 0.65 -9.36
N TYR A 65 -1.59 1.14 -8.26
CA TYR A 65 -0.87 2.06 -7.36
C TYR A 65 -0.96 1.72 -5.86
N GLU A 66 -1.89 0.86 -5.45
CA GLU A 66 -2.18 0.63 -4.03
C GLU A 66 -2.01 -0.84 -3.61
N CYS A 67 -2.27 -1.80 -4.50
CA CYS A 67 -2.27 -3.22 -4.22
C CYS A 67 -0.84 -3.75 -4.13
N GLY A 68 -0.52 -4.47 -3.04
CA GLY A 68 0.80 -5.06 -2.87
C GLY A 68 1.90 -4.06 -2.52
N VAL A 69 1.57 -2.79 -2.26
CA VAL A 69 2.50 -1.86 -1.62
C VAL A 69 2.65 -2.32 -0.16
N PRO A 70 3.82 -2.86 0.25
CA PRO A 70 4.01 -3.31 1.61
C PRO A 70 3.80 -2.13 2.55
N LYS A 71 3.16 -2.39 3.69
CA LYS A 71 3.03 -1.39 4.73
C LYS A 71 4.39 -1.22 5.39
N GLN A 72 5.22 -0.37 4.82
CA GLN A 72 6.59 -0.13 5.28
C GLN A 72 6.64 0.66 6.60
N PHE A 73 5.50 1.20 7.04
CA PHE A 73 5.44 2.10 8.18
C PHE A 73 4.44 1.56 9.21
N GLN A 74 4.94 1.12 10.35
CA GLN A 74 4.13 0.67 11.47
C GLN A 74 4.28 1.66 12.63
N CYS A 75 3.15 2.04 13.24
CA CYS A 75 3.17 2.79 14.48
C CYS A 75 3.67 1.89 15.62
N PHE A 76 4.73 2.28 16.33
CA PHE A 76 5.26 1.48 17.44
C PHE A 76 4.36 1.49 18.69
N GLU A 77 3.52 2.52 18.85
CA GLU A 77 2.60 2.65 20.00
C GLU A 77 1.34 1.79 19.83
N CYS A 78 0.66 1.86 18.68
CA CYS A 78 -0.60 1.14 18.46
C CYS A 78 -0.53 0.05 17.38
N ARG A 79 0.66 -0.24 16.85
CA ARG A 79 0.92 -1.23 15.79
C ARG A 79 0.12 -1.02 14.49
N LYS A 80 -0.51 0.15 14.33
CA LYS A 80 -1.27 0.49 13.14
C LYS A 80 -0.32 0.64 11.96
N GLU A 81 -0.66 -0.03 10.87
CA GLU A 81 0.19 -0.13 9.69
C GLU A 81 -0.28 0.81 8.57
N PHE A 82 0.66 1.49 7.93
CA PHE A 82 0.44 2.48 6.89
C PHE A 82 1.12 2.04 5.59
N SER A 83 0.35 2.02 4.51
CA SER A 83 0.80 1.54 3.19
C SER A 83 1.45 2.61 2.32
N GLN A 84 1.34 3.89 2.68
CA GLN A 84 1.34 4.95 1.66
C GLN A 84 2.26 6.15 1.91
N ASN A 85 3.14 6.10 2.93
CA ASN A 85 4.31 6.99 3.17
C ASN A 85 4.47 7.38 4.65
N LEU A 86 5.71 7.71 5.04
CA LEU A 86 6.10 8.26 6.34
C LEU A 86 5.20 9.42 6.79
N PHE A 87 4.73 10.28 5.87
CA PHE A 87 3.84 11.40 6.18
C PHE A 87 2.52 10.96 6.83
N SER A 88 1.93 9.85 6.37
CA SER A 88 0.69 9.30 6.94
C SER A 88 0.92 8.80 8.37
N LEU A 89 2.09 8.19 8.61
CA LEU A 89 2.51 7.79 9.95
C LEU A 89 2.75 9.02 10.84
N LYS A 90 3.48 10.04 10.37
CA LYS A 90 3.73 11.28 11.13
C LYS A 90 2.42 11.97 11.54
N LYS A 91 1.48 12.11 10.61
CA LYS A 91 0.16 12.69 10.88
C LYS A 91 -0.61 11.85 11.91
N HIS A 92 -0.55 10.54 11.82
CA HIS A 92 -1.14 9.65 12.81
C HIS A 92 -0.50 9.83 14.20
N MET A 93 0.83 9.93 14.29
CA MET A 93 1.52 10.16 15.56
C MET A 93 1.10 11.49 16.20
N ILE A 94 0.93 12.55 15.41
CA ILE A 94 0.51 13.87 15.90
C ILE A 94 -0.97 13.86 16.33
N ILE A 95 -1.86 13.27 15.54
CA ILE A 95 -3.31 13.35 15.80
C ILE A 95 -3.76 12.36 16.88
N VAL A 96 -3.24 11.14 16.85
CA VAL A 96 -3.71 10.05 17.72
C VAL A 96 -2.86 9.96 18.99
N HIS A 97 -1.54 10.10 18.85
CA HIS A 97 -0.61 9.96 19.98
C HIS A 97 -0.09 11.30 20.51
N ARG A 98 -0.43 12.44 19.86
CA ARG A 98 0.11 13.77 20.16
C ARG A 98 1.64 13.78 20.28
N ARG A 99 2.32 12.91 19.52
CA ARG A 99 3.77 12.86 19.44
C ARG A 99 4.24 13.38 18.10
N LEU A 100 5.16 14.32 18.15
CA LEU A 100 5.97 14.72 17.01
C LEU A 100 7.10 13.70 16.88
N PRO A 101 7.28 13.04 15.72
CA PRO A 101 8.45 12.22 15.46
C PRO A 101 9.68 13.08 15.23
#